data_AF-A0A2V9NI15-F1
#
_entry.id   AF-A0A2V9NI15-F1
#
_cell.length_a   1.000
_cell.length_b   1.000
_cell.length_c   1.000
_cell.angle_alpha   90.00
_cell.angle_beta   90.00
_cell.angle_gamma   90.00
#
_symmetry.space_group_name_H-M   'P 1'
#
loop_
_entity.id
_entity.type
_entity.pdbx_description
1 polymer ?
#
loop_
_entity_poly.entity_id
_entity_poly.type
_entity_poly.pdbx_seq_one_letter_code
_entity_poly.pdbx_strand_id
1 'polypeptide(L)'
;MKLKSFPVLLYLFSSALSGFALPNVNTVARQVDERYNRLRTLEADFTEIYQGSGTERTESGRLWLKKPGKMRWEYRSPEEKLFIGDGRDGWLYLPVEKQVRKSSMKRLNDLRSPLAFLLGQTKLEKELTGLS
;
A
#
# COMPACT_ATOMS: atom_id res chain seq x y z
N MET A 1 18.27 -29.23 72.51
CA MET A 1 18.91 -28.01 71.93
C MET A 1 18.54 -27.96 70.45
N LYS A 2 18.15 -26.78 69.96
CA LYS A 2 17.26 -26.53 68.80
C LYS A 2 17.79 -27.05 67.44
N LEU A 3 16.99 -27.89 66.76
CA LEU A 3 17.11 -28.14 65.32
C LEU A 3 16.34 -27.01 64.59
N LYS A 4 17.02 -26.15 63.84
CA LYS A 4 16.39 -25.08 63.06
C LYS A 4 15.84 -25.66 61.75
N SER A 5 14.52 -25.70 61.62
CA SER A 5 13.82 -25.92 60.36
C SER A 5 14.20 -24.84 59.34
N PHE A 6 14.62 -25.23 58.14
CA PHE A 6 14.72 -24.34 56.98
C PHE A 6 13.58 -24.68 56.01
N PRO A 7 12.78 -23.70 55.58
CA PRO A 7 11.61 -23.95 54.74
C PRO A 7 12.04 -24.33 53.33
N VAL A 8 11.38 -25.34 52.77
CA VAL A 8 11.42 -25.70 51.35
C VAL A 8 10.90 -24.51 50.56
N LEU A 9 11.77 -23.84 49.83
CA LEU A 9 11.41 -22.74 48.93
C LEU A 9 10.79 -23.34 47.67
N LEU A 10 9.45 -23.33 47.60
CA LEU A 10 8.70 -23.75 46.43
C LEU A 10 8.89 -22.71 45.33
N TYR A 11 9.81 -22.95 44.39
CA TYR A 11 9.95 -22.15 43.18
C TYR A 11 8.71 -22.37 42.30
N LEU A 12 7.75 -21.46 42.39
CA LEU A 12 6.69 -21.32 41.38
C LEU A 12 7.34 -20.82 40.09
N PHE A 13 7.70 -21.75 39.21
CA PHE A 13 8.09 -21.44 37.83
C PHE A 13 6.82 -21.02 37.08
N SER A 14 6.45 -19.75 37.23
CA SER A 14 5.35 -19.16 36.47
C SER A 14 5.85 -18.98 35.04
N SER A 15 5.71 -20.03 34.22
CA SER A 15 5.88 -19.93 32.77
C SER A 15 4.88 -18.91 32.26
N ALA A 16 5.32 -17.67 32.05
CA ALA A 16 4.57 -16.67 31.34
C ALA A 16 4.36 -17.20 29.90
N LEU A 17 3.18 -17.76 29.65
CA LEU A 17 2.66 -17.88 28.29
C LEU A 17 2.57 -16.46 27.75
N SER A 18 3.63 -16.02 27.07
CA SER A 18 3.57 -14.86 26.21
C SER A 18 2.69 -15.24 25.03
N GLY A 19 1.38 -15.08 25.20
CA GLY A 19 0.44 -15.13 24.10
C GLY A 19 0.89 -14.08 23.08
N PHE A 20 1.05 -14.48 21.82
CA PHE A 20 1.30 -13.55 20.73
C PHE A 20 0.06 -12.64 20.60
N ALA A 21 0.10 -11.49 21.26
CA ALA A 21 -0.91 -10.46 21.05
C ALA A 21 -0.78 -9.99 19.60
N LEU A 22 -1.87 -10.09 18.84
CA LEU A 22 -1.89 -9.56 17.48
C LEU A 22 -1.60 -8.05 17.52
N PRO A 23 -0.76 -7.53 16.61
CA PRO A 23 -0.42 -6.11 16.61
C PRO A 23 -1.68 -5.26 16.41
N ASN A 24 -1.80 -4.19 17.20
CA ASN A 24 -2.89 -3.23 17.08
C ASN A 24 -2.96 -2.69 15.64
N VAL A 25 -4.16 -2.72 15.05
CA VAL A 25 -4.37 -2.33 13.64
C VAL A 25 -3.93 -0.89 13.34
N ASN A 26 -4.08 0.03 14.30
CA ASN A 26 -3.58 1.41 14.16
C ASN A 26 -2.05 1.47 14.13
N THR A 27 -1.39 0.62 14.92
CA THR A 27 0.07 0.50 14.89
C THR A 27 0.55 -0.01 13.54
N VAL A 28 -0.13 -1.02 12.97
CA VAL A 28 0.19 -1.56 11.65
C VAL A 28 -0.03 -0.49 10.57
N ALA A 29 -1.17 0.20 10.58
CA ALA A 29 -1.47 1.26 9.62
C ALA A 29 -0.42 2.38 9.67
N ARG A 30 -0.04 2.84 10.87
CA ARG A 30 1.02 3.85 11.05
C ARG A 30 2.36 3.38 10.50
N GLN A 31 2.75 2.12 10.74
CA GLN A 31 4.02 1.58 10.23
C GLN A 31 4.03 1.50 8.69
N VAL A 32 2.90 1.15 8.07
CA VAL A 32 2.73 1.16 6.61
C VAL A 32 2.84 2.58 6.08
N ASP A 33 2.12 3.54 6.66
CA ASP A 33 2.22 4.96 6.32
C ASP A 33 3.67 5.45 6.41
N GLU A 34 4.36 5.20 7.52
CA GLU A 34 5.76 5.60 7.74
C GLU A 34 6.72 4.99 6.71
N ARG A 35 6.50 3.73 6.33
CA ARG A 35 7.34 3.05 5.34
C ARG A 35 7.16 3.67 3.96
N TYR A 36 5.92 3.79 3.49
CA TYR A 36 5.66 4.30 2.14
C TYR A 36 5.86 5.81 2.04
N ASN A 37 5.66 6.59 3.11
CA ASN A 37 5.93 8.03 3.10
C ASN A 37 7.42 8.39 3.03
N ARG A 38 8.31 7.48 3.46
CA ARG A 38 9.76 7.64 3.27
C ARG A 38 10.21 7.42 1.82
N LEU A 39 9.47 6.64 1.03
CA LEU A 39 9.80 6.41 -0.38
C LEU A 39 9.57 7.67 -1.21
N ARG A 40 10.64 8.15 -1.88
CA ARG A 40 10.57 9.30 -2.81
C ARG A 40 10.31 8.86 -4.24
N THR A 41 10.83 7.70 -4.62
CA THR A 41 10.69 7.10 -5.94
C THR A 41 10.40 5.61 -5.81
N LEU A 42 9.65 5.06 -6.77
CA LEU A 42 9.41 3.63 -6.91
C LEU A 42 9.50 3.28 -8.39
N GLU A 43 10.10 2.14 -8.70
CA GLU A 43 10.07 1.53 -10.02
C GLU A 43 9.77 0.05 -9.84
N ALA A 44 8.79 -0.46 -10.58
CA ALA A 44 8.38 -1.85 -10.49
C ALA A 44 7.78 -2.32 -11.81
N ASP A 45 8.11 -3.54 -12.22
CA ASP A 45 7.30 -4.26 -13.20
C ASP A 45 6.04 -4.80 -12.50
N PHE A 46 4.90 -4.83 -13.18
CA PHE A 46 3.61 -5.24 -12.60
C PHE A 46 2.86 -6.23 -13.49
N THR A 47 2.01 -7.03 -12.84
CA THR A 47 0.94 -7.81 -13.45
C THR A 47 -0.34 -7.49 -12.69
N GLU A 48 -1.34 -6.95 -13.39
CA GLU A 48 -2.65 -6.60 -12.86
C GLU A 48 -3.69 -7.59 -13.38
N ILE A 49 -4.43 -8.21 -12.47
CA ILE A 49 -5.45 -9.22 -12.79
C ILE A 49 -6.81 -8.67 -12.36
N TYR A 50 -7.67 -8.39 -13.33
CA TYR A 50 -9.04 -7.99 -13.12
C TYR A 50 -9.93 -9.22 -13.10
N GLN A 51 -10.57 -9.50 -11.96
CA GLN A 51 -11.51 -10.60 -11.77
C GLN A 51 -12.86 -10.06 -11.32
N GLY A 52 -13.91 -10.24 -12.14
CA GLY A 52 -15.27 -9.84 -11.81
C GLY A 52 -16.21 -9.89 -13.01
N SER A 53 -17.51 -10.04 -12.74
CA SER A 53 -18.58 -9.97 -13.76
C SER A 53 -18.41 -10.93 -14.97
N GLY A 54 -17.78 -12.09 -14.76
CA GLY A 54 -17.61 -13.13 -15.79
C GLY A 54 -16.52 -12.85 -16.82
N THR A 55 -15.70 -11.81 -16.64
CA THR A 55 -14.52 -11.55 -17.48
C THR A 55 -13.26 -11.53 -16.62
N GLU A 56 -12.23 -12.23 -17.06
CA GLU A 56 -10.88 -12.11 -16.53
C GLU A 56 -10.02 -11.37 -17.54
N ARG A 57 -9.31 -10.34 -17.08
CA ARG A 57 -8.36 -9.60 -17.90
C ARG A 57 -7.06 -9.47 -17.13
N THR A 58 -5.97 -9.85 -17.77
CA THR A 58 -4.62 -9.65 -17.24
C THR A 58 -3.91 -8.59 -18.05
N GLU A 59 -3.35 -7.60 -17.38
CA GLU A 59 -2.48 -6.60 -17.98
C GLU A 59 -1.12 -6.61 -17.31
N SER A 60 -0.07 -6.23 -18.04
CA SER A 60 1.28 -6.13 -17.47
C SER A 60 2.05 -4.96 -18.04
N GLY A 61 3.09 -4.55 -17.33
CA GLY A 61 3.92 -3.43 -17.74
C GLY A 61 4.84 -2.95 -16.64
N ARG A 62 5.12 -1.64 -16.64
CA ARG A 62 6.05 -1.02 -15.70
C ARG A 62 5.49 0.28 -15.13
N LEU A 63 5.71 0.46 -13.83
CA LEU A 63 5.26 1.59 -13.04
C LEU A 63 6.47 2.36 -12.51
N TRP A 64 6.46 3.67 -12.70
CA TRP A 64 7.36 4.60 -12.05
C TRP A 64 6.56 5.63 -11.27
N LEU A 65 6.92 5.81 -10.01
CA LEU A 65 6.35 6.83 -9.14
C LEU A 65 7.45 7.77 -8.67
N LYS A 66 7.13 9.07 -8.59
CA LYS A 66 7.98 10.07 -7.96
C LYS A 66 7.13 11.05 -7.17
N LYS A 67 7.39 11.14 -5.86
CA LYS A 67 6.68 12.10 -5.00
C LYS A 67 7.20 13.53 -5.21
N PRO A 68 6.32 14.54 -5.11
CA PRO A 68 4.87 14.42 -5.01
C PRO A 68 4.21 14.22 -6.38
N GLY A 69 3.21 13.32 -6.45
CA GLY A 69 2.20 13.30 -7.53
C GLY A 69 2.65 12.98 -8.95
N LYS A 70 3.91 12.61 -9.20
CA LYS A 70 4.39 12.23 -10.54
C LYS A 70 4.34 10.73 -10.74
N MET A 71 3.87 10.33 -11.92
CA MET A 71 3.69 8.93 -12.27
C MET A 71 3.95 8.73 -13.76
N ARG A 72 4.55 7.59 -14.10
CA ARG A 72 4.49 6.97 -15.43
C ARG A 72 3.99 5.55 -15.23
N TRP A 73 2.87 5.19 -15.84
CA TRP A 73 2.33 3.85 -15.79
C TRP A 73 2.16 3.34 -17.21
N GLU A 74 3.09 2.50 -17.61
CA GLU A 74 3.21 1.96 -18.95
C GLU A 74 2.67 0.53 -18.97
N TYR A 75 1.60 0.32 -19.73
CA TYR A 75 1.07 -1.00 -20.01
C TYR A 75 1.68 -1.50 -21.32
N ARG A 76 2.14 -2.74 -21.31
CA ARG A 76 2.85 -3.39 -22.44
C ARG A 76 2.10 -4.58 -23.01
N SER A 77 1.15 -5.14 -22.27
CA SER A 77 0.37 -6.30 -22.69
C SER A 77 -1.02 -6.29 -22.04
N PRO A 78 -2.07 -6.77 -22.73
CA PRO A 78 -2.08 -7.21 -24.14
C PRO A 78 -2.07 -6.05 -25.13
N GLU A 79 -2.42 -4.85 -24.68
CA GLU A 79 -2.50 -3.64 -25.49
C GLU A 79 -1.68 -2.53 -24.83
N GLU A 80 -0.92 -1.80 -25.65
CA GLU A 80 -0.10 -0.70 -25.16
C GLU A 80 -0.97 0.50 -24.80
N LYS A 81 -0.74 1.06 -23.60
CA LYS A 81 -1.30 2.34 -23.17
C LYS A 81 -0.37 2.97 -22.15
N LEU A 82 -0.34 4.30 -22.13
CA LEU A 82 0.57 5.05 -21.27
C LEU A 82 -0.18 6.11 -20.48
N PHE A 83 -0.16 5.99 -19.16
CA PHE A 83 -0.63 7.02 -18.25
C PHE A 83 0.55 7.82 -17.71
N ILE A 84 0.46 9.14 -17.78
CA ILE A 84 1.43 10.07 -17.21
C ILE A 84 0.69 11.00 -16.25
N GLY A 85 1.23 11.18 -15.06
CA GLY A 85 0.85 12.27 -14.16
C GLY A 85 2.06 13.17 -13.91
N ASP A 86 1.93 14.49 -14.11
CA ASP A 86 3.02 15.45 -13.86
C ASP A 86 2.94 16.13 -12.49
N GLY A 87 1.91 15.80 -11.71
CA GLY A 87 1.56 16.43 -10.43
C GLY A 87 0.43 17.46 -10.52
N ARG A 88 -0.03 17.84 -11.72
CA ARG A 88 -1.16 18.75 -11.96
C ARG A 88 -2.21 18.13 -12.86
N ASP A 89 -1.77 17.60 -13.98
CA ASP A 89 -2.60 16.99 -15.02
C ASP A 89 -2.22 15.52 -15.22
N GLY A 90 -3.20 14.77 -15.70
CA GLY A 90 -3.07 13.38 -16.12
C GLY A 90 -3.27 13.27 -17.63
N TRP A 91 -2.45 12.46 -18.26
CA TRP A 91 -2.53 12.15 -19.69
C TRP A 91 -2.62 10.65 -19.88
N LEU A 92 -3.58 10.22 -20.68
CA LEU A 92 -3.67 8.87 -21.21
C LEU A 92 -3.35 8.92 -22.70
N TYR A 93 -2.25 8.29 -23.10
CA TYR A 93 -1.89 8.06 -24.49
C TYR A 93 -2.29 6.65 -24.90
N LEU A 94 -3.07 6.56 -25.98
CA LEU A 94 -3.56 5.33 -26.60
C LEU A 94 -2.96 5.23 -28.01
N PRO A 95 -1.84 4.50 -28.19
CA PRO A 95 -1.15 4.39 -29.48
C PRO A 95 -2.05 3.86 -30.61
N VAL A 96 -2.84 2.82 -30.33
CA VAL A 96 -3.74 2.19 -31.30
C VAL A 96 -4.77 3.17 -31.85
N GLU A 97 -5.33 4.01 -30.98
CA GLU A 97 -6.30 5.05 -31.33
C GLU A 97 -5.64 6.33 -31.88
N LYS A 98 -4.31 6.44 -31.83
CA LYS A 98 -3.56 7.68 -32.11
C LYS A 98 -4.09 8.88 -31.31
N GLN A 99 -4.47 8.66 -30.06
CA GLN A 99 -5.19 9.64 -29.24
C GLN A 99 -4.47 9.93 -27.91
N VAL A 100 -4.55 11.19 -27.47
CA VAL A 100 -4.20 11.61 -26.11
C VAL A 100 -5.43 12.19 -25.44
N ARG A 101 -5.75 11.71 -24.22
CA ARG A 101 -6.83 12.23 -23.37
C ARG A 101 -6.21 12.93 -22.17
N LYS A 102 -6.62 14.18 -21.91
CA LYS A 102 -6.14 14.98 -20.76
C LYS A 102 -7.23 15.10 -19.69
N SER A 103 -6.86 14.90 -18.43
CA SER A 103 -7.73 15.13 -17.27
C SER A 103 -6.98 15.83 -16.15
N SER A 104 -7.70 16.48 -15.23
CA SER A 104 -7.08 17.04 -14.03
C SER A 104 -6.76 15.91 -13.05
N MET A 105 -5.55 15.90 -12.48
CA MET A 105 -5.16 14.90 -11.45
C MET A 105 -6.08 14.96 -10.23
N LYS A 106 -6.67 16.11 -9.91
CA LYS A 106 -7.61 16.23 -8.78
C LYS A 106 -8.80 15.28 -8.94
N ARG A 107 -9.30 15.10 -10.17
CA ARG A 107 -10.39 14.14 -10.48
C ARG A 107 -9.92 12.69 -10.41
N LEU A 108 -8.65 12.42 -10.72
CA LEU A 108 -8.06 11.08 -10.63
C LEU A 108 -7.77 10.68 -9.18
N ASN A 109 -7.41 11.64 -8.33
CA ASN A 109 -7.14 11.40 -6.91
C ASN A 109 -8.42 11.23 -6.08
N ASP A 110 -9.54 11.83 -6.50
CA ASP A 110 -10.86 11.65 -5.87
C ASP A 110 -11.39 10.22 -6.03
N LEU A 111 -10.93 9.53 -7.09
CA LEU A 111 -11.10 8.10 -7.25
C LEU A 111 -10.08 7.43 -6.34
N ARG A 112 -10.54 6.81 -5.25
CA ARG A 112 -9.78 6.10 -4.19
C ARG A 112 -8.86 4.99 -4.74
N SER A 113 -7.88 5.35 -5.55
CA SER A 113 -6.89 4.43 -6.08
C SER A 113 -5.78 4.27 -5.04
N PRO A 114 -5.31 3.05 -4.76
CA PRO A 114 -4.10 2.80 -3.97
C PRO A 114 -2.89 3.63 -4.41
N LEU A 115 -2.89 4.14 -5.65
CA LEU A 115 -1.88 5.06 -6.17
C LEU A 115 -1.81 6.40 -5.44
N ALA A 116 -2.94 6.97 -4.99
CA ALA A 116 -2.94 8.23 -4.25
C ALA A 116 -2.13 8.10 -2.94
N PHE A 117 -2.25 6.95 -2.27
CA PHE A 117 -1.43 6.59 -1.12
C PHE A 117 0.05 6.46 -1.50
N LEU A 118 0.38 5.69 -2.54
CA LEU A 118 1.76 5.51 -3.00
C LEU A 118 2.42 6.81 -3.47
N LEU A 119 1.64 7.79 -3.93
CA LEU A 119 2.09 9.13 -4.33
C LEU A 119 2.18 10.12 -3.15
N GLY A 120 1.82 9.69 -1.93
CA GLY A 120 1.91 10.48 -0.70
C GLY A 120 0.82 11.54 -0.55
N GLN A 121 -0.37 11.28 -1.08
CA GLN A 121 -1.49 12.23 -1.05
C GLN A 121 -2.54 11.91 0.04
N THR A 122 -2.46 10.75 0.68
CA THR A 122 -3.37 10.34 1.76
C THR A 122 -2.65 9.45 2.79
N LYS A 123 -3.39 9.05 3.82
CA LYS A 123 -2.98 8.12 4.88
C LYS A 123 -4.08 7.07 5.07
N LEU A 124 -3.70 5.86 5.48
CA LEU A 124 -4.66 4.77 5.64
C LEU A 124 -5.80 5.11 6.61
N GLU A 125 -5.50 5.85 7.69
CA GLU A 125 -6.48 6.30 8.69
C GLU A 125 -7.66 7.09 8.11
N LYS A 126 -7.47 7.75 6.95
CA LYS A 126 -8.49 8.57 6.30
C LYS A 126 -9.34 7.80 5.29
N GLU A 127 -8.83 6.67 4.80
CA GLU A 127 -9.41 5.94 3.67
C GLU A 127 -10.09 4.63 4.10
N LEU A 128 -9.73 4.07 5.27
CA LEU A 128 -10.23 2.78 5.73
C LEU A 128 -11.11 2.92 6.98
N THR A 129 -12.30 2.35 6.93
CA THR A 129 -13.21 2.27 8.07
C THR A 129 -12.60 1.44 9.20
N GLY A 130 -12.71 1.91 10.45
CA GLY A 130 -12.20 1.22 11.64
C GLY A 130 -10.77 1.59 12.03
N LEU A 131 -10.15 2.56 11.35
CA LEU A 131 -8.88 3.19 11.74
C LEU A 131 -9.04 4.61 12.31
N SER A 132 -10.26 5.17 12.29
CA SER A 132 -10.61 6.52 12.74
C SER A 132 -11.20 6.53 14.15
#